data_AF-A0A1Q6GHL9-F1
#
_entry.id   AF-A0A1Q6GHL9-F1
#
_cell.length_a   1.000
_cell.length_b   1.000
_cell.length_c   1.000
_cell.angle_alpha   90.00
_cell.angle_beta   90.00
_cell.angle_gamma   90.00
#
_symmetry.space_group_name_H-M   'P 1'
#
loop_
_entity.id
_entity.type
_entity.pdbx_description
1 polymer ?
#
loop_
_entity_poly.entity_id
_entity_poly.type
_entity_poly.pdbx_seq_one_letter_code
_entity_poly.pdbx_strand_id
1 'polypeptide(L)'
;MRMANKYQNEAEYYTRQAMKYEREVEYYNRRAQGYLREAEYYSKHQNYDKVKTYQRWAADATEKAETNSRYAENARERSQYYMRKAKIMFQKAE
;
A
#
# COMPACT_ATOMS: atom_id res chain seq x y z
N MET A 1 -29.42 -9.58 12.32
CA MET A 1 -28.30 -8.88 13.02
C MET A 1 -26.96 -9.64 13.07
N ARG A 2 -26.86 -10.89 13.57
CA ARG A 2 -25.55 -11.61 13.72
C ARG A 2 -24.68 -11.67 12.44
N MET A 3 -25.29 -11.88 11.27
CA MET A 3 -24.57 -11.88 9.99
C MET A 3 -24.13 -10.48 9.53
N ALA A 4 -24.90 -9.44 9.85
CA ALA A 4 -24.53 -8.06 9.51
C ALA A 4 -23.28 -7.64 10.30
N ASN A 5 -23.24 -7.93 11.60
CA ASN A 5 -22.07 -7.68 12.45
C ASN A 5 -20.85 -8.48 11.98
N LYS A 6 -21.03 -9.72 11.53
CA LYS A 6 -19.92 -10.52 10.94
C LYS A 6 -19.32 -9.81 9.72
N TYR A 7 -20.17 -9.36 8.78
CA TYR A 7 -19.69 -8.65 7.60
C TYR A 7 -19.07 -7.28 7.92
N GLN A 8 -19.57 -6.59 8.94
CA GLN A 8 -18.94 -5.36 9.41
C GLN A 8 -17.51 -5.62 9.95
N ASN A 9 -17.33 -6.65 10.78
CA ASN A 9 -16.00 -7.02 11.29
C ASN A 9 -15.02 -7.38 10.16
N GLU A 10 -15.48 -8.08 9.13
CA GLU A 10 -14.68 -8.39 7.94
C GLU A 10 -14.29 -7.10 7.19
N ALA A 11 -15.23 -6.18 7.00
CA ALA A 11 -14.94 -4.88 6.36
C ALA A 11 -13.86 -4.10 7.15
N GLU A 12 -13.99 -4.02 8.47
CA GLU A 12 -13.03 -3.36 9.35
C GLU A 12 -11.65 -4.02 9.32
N TYR A 13 -11.58 -5.36 9.23
CA TYR A 13 -10.33 -6.09 9.06
C TYR A 13 -9.62 -5.66 7.77
N TYR A 14 -10.33 -5.69 6.64
CA TYR A 14 -9.75 -5.32 5.35
C TYR A 14 -9.41 -3.82 5.26
N THR A 15 -10.18 -2.94 5.89
CA THR A 15 -9.83 -1.52 6.03
C THR A 15 -8.49 -1.34 6.74
N ARG A 16 -8.26 -2.06 7.86
CA ARG A 16 -6.97 -2.01 8.57
C ARG A 16 -5.81 -2.55 7.74
N GLN A 17 -6.05 -3.59 6.93
CA GLN A 17 -5.04 -4.10 5.99
C GLN A 17 -4.71 -3.06 4.91
N ALA A 18 -5.71 -2.42 4.32
CA ALA A 18 -5.49 -1.35 3.33
C ALA A 18 -4.62 -0.22 3.89
N MET A 19 -4.96 0.29 5.07
CA MET A 19 -4.18 1.33 5.74
C MET A 19 -2.75 0.90 6.06
N LYS A 20 -2.52 -0.38 6.38
CA LYS A 20 -1.17 -0.91 6.60
C LYS A 20 -0.37 -0.86 5.30
N TYR A 21 -0.94 -1.34 4.20
CA TYR A 21 -0.27 -1.32 2.90
C TYR A 21 -0.02 0.11 2.40
N GLU A 22 -0.96 1.04 2.61
CA GLU A 22 -0.77 2.46 2.28
C GLU A 22 0.44 3.06 3.02
N ARG A 23 0.65 2.73 4.30
CA ARG A 23 1.86 3.14 5.03
C ARG A 23 3.14 2.55 4.45
N GLU A 24 3.11 1.31 3.98
CA GLU A 24 4.25 0.70 3.28
C GLU A 24 4.53 1.41 1.95
N VAL A 25 3.50 1.79 1.18
CA VAL A 25 3.65 2.59 -0.05
C VAL A 25 4.40 3.90 0.26
N GLU A 26 3.97 4.65 1.27
CA GLU A 26 4.64 5.88 1.67
C GLU A 26 6.10 5.64 2.10
N TYR A 27 6.35 4.58 2.86
CA TYR A 27 7.68 4.21 3.31
C TYR A 27 8.63 3.94 2.14
N TYR A 28 8.20 3.10 1.19
CA TYR A 28 9.02 2.75 0.04
C TYR A 28 9.19 3.92 -0.93
N ASN A 29 8.19 4.77 -1.11
CA ASN A 29 8.31 6.00 -1.88
C ASN A 29 9.36 6.95 -1.27
N ARG A 30 9.36 7.13 0.06
CA ARG A 30 10.40 7.92 0.74
C ARG A 30 11.80 7.34 0.54
N ARG A 31 11.93 6.01 0.58
CA ARG A 31 13.21 5.33 0.29
C ARG A 31 13.67 5.54 -1.15
N ALA A 32 12.78 5.35 -2.12
CA ALA A 32 13.10 5.56 -3.54
C ALA A 32 13.63 6.98 -3.77
N GLN A 33 12.95 8.00 -3.24
CA GLN A 33 13.39 9.39 -3.31
C GLN A 33 14.75 9.60 -2.61
N GLY A 34 14.98 8.96 -1.47
CA GLY A 34 16.27 8.98 -0.77
C GLY A 34 17.40 8.44 -1.64
N TYR A 35 17.20 7.27 -2.25
CA TYR A 35 18.18 6.67 -3.15
C TYR A 35 18.42 7.52 -4.40
N LEU A 36 17.40 8.16 -4.96
CA LEU A 36 17.59 9.07 -6.09
C LEU A 36 18.45 10.30 -5.72
N ARG A 37 18.29 10.85 -4.51
CA ARG A 37 19.17 11.93 -4.01
C ARG A 37 20.62 11.48 -3.86
N GLU A 38 20.84 10.28 -3.34
CA GLU A 38 22.20 9.69 -3.25
C GLU A 38 22.80 9.46 -4.64
N ALA A 39 22.01 8.94 -5.59
CA ALA A 39 22.45 8.78 -6.97
C ALA A 39 22.86 10.12 -7.59
N GLU A 40 22.08 11.19 -7.36
CA GLU A 40 22.43 12.54 -7.83
C GLU A 40 23.72 13.05 -7.18
N TYR A 41 23.88 12.87 -5.87
CA TYR A 41 25.09 13.25 -5.15
C TYR A 41 26.32 12.56 -5.74
N TYR A 42 26.29 11.24 -5.93
CA TYR A 42 27.43 10.51 -6.49
C TYR A 42 27.65 10.80 -7.97
N SER A 43 26.60 11.17 -8.72
CA SER A 43 26.74 11.63 -10.11
C SER A 43 27.54 12.92 -10.19
N LYS A 44 27.33 13.88 -9.27
CA LYS A 44 28.11 15.13 -9.21
C LYS A 44 29.59 14.89 -8.91
N HIS A 45 29.91 13.78 -8.25
CA HIS A 45 31.28 13.35 -7.93
C HIS A 45 31.83 12.31 -8.91
N GLN A 46 31.17 12.13 -10.07
CA GLN A 46 31.58 11.21 -11.13
C GLN A 46 31.79 9.75 -10.67
N ASN A 47 31.14 9.35 -9.57
CA ASN A 47 31.20 7.98 -9.05
C ASN A 47 30.04 7.15 -9.62
N TYR A 48 30.18 6.73 -10.87
CA TYR A 48 29.10 6.10 -11.62
C TYR A 48 28.73 4.70 -11.12
N ASP A 49 29.63 3.99 -10.43
CA ASP A 49 29.30 2.70 -9.82
C ASP A 49 28.32 2.87 -8.65
N LYS A 50 28.51 3.92 -7.84
CA LYS A 50 27.55 4.29 -6.80
C LYS A 50 26.24 4.77 -7.41
N VAL A 51 26.27 5.58 -8.47
CA VAL A 51 25.06 6.00 -9.20
C VAL A 51 24.22 4.79 -9.61
N LYS A 52 24.83 3.81 -10.29
CA LYS A 52 24.13 2.58 -10.72
C LYS A 52 23.55 1.80 -9.54
N THR A 53 24.27 1.74 -8.43
CA THR A 53 23.82 1.05 -7.21
C THR A 53 22.56 1.72 -6.64
N TYR A 54 22.61 3.03 -6.43
CA TYR A 54 21.49 3.77 -5.86
C TYR A 54 20.28 3.85 -6.79
N GLN A 55 20.49 3.93 -8.11
CA GLN A 55 19.40 3.84 -9.08
C GLN A 55 18.69 2.48 -9.02
N ARG A 56 19.44 1.36 -8.88
CA ARG A 56 18.85 0.03 -8.71
C ARG A 56 18.03 -0.06 -7.42
N TRP A 57 18.53 0.49 -6.31
CA TRP A 57 17.79 0.51 -5.05
C TRP A 57 16.54 1.40 -5.12
N ALA A 58 16.60 2.52 -5.85
CA ALA A 58 15.42 3.34 -6.11
C ALA A 58 14.35 2.58 -6.90
N ALA A 59 14.76 1.82 -7.92
CA ALA A 59 13.86 0.99 -8.70
C ALA A 59 13.22 -0.12 -7.85
N ASP A 60 14.01 -0.87 -7.07
CA ASP A 60 13.50 -1.91 -6.14
C ASP A 60 12.52 -1.33 -5.11
N ALA A 61 12.82 -0.17 -4.54
CA ALA A 61 11.90 0.50 -3.63
C ALA A 61 10.59 0.92 -4.34
N THR A 62 10.68 1.40 -5.57
CA THR A 62 9.49 1.78 -6.37
C THR A 62 8.61 0.55 -6.65
N GLU A 63 9.19 -0.57 -7.05
CA GLU A 63 8.46 -1.83 -7.28
C GLU A 63 7.75 -2.34 -6.00
N LYS A 64 8.40 -2.20 -4.84
CA LYS A 64 7.79 -2.51 -3.54
C LYS A 64 6.63 -1.57 -3.22
N ALA A 65 6.75 -0.28 -3.53
CA ALA A 65 5.65 0.67 -3.36
C ALA A 65 4.47 0.31 -4.27
N GLU A 66 4.70 0.00 -5.55
CA GLU A 66 3.66 -0.43 -6.48
C GLU A 66 2.96 -1.71 -6.04
N THR A 67 3.73 -2.69 -5.55
CA THR A 67 3.19 -3.95 -5.02
C THR A 67 2.32 -3.72 -3.78
N ASN A 68 2.76 -2.89 -2.83
CA ASN A 68 1.94 -2.53 -1.69
C ASN A 68 0.71 -1.71 -2.10
N SER A 69 0.81 -0.87 -3.13
CA SER A 69 -0.34 -0.13 -3.66
C SER A 69 -1.42 -1.07 -4.18
N ARG A 70 -1.04 -2.09 -4.95
CA ARG A 70 -1.95 -3.15 -5.41
C ARG A 70 -2.58 -3.91 -4.24
N TYR A 71 -1.82 -4.20 -3.18
CA TYR A 71 -2.39 -4.86 -2.00
C TYR A 71 -3.35 -3.96 -1.22
N ALA A 72 -3.06 -2.66 -1.12
CA ALA A 72 -3.96 -1.69 -0.52
C ALA A 72 -5.28 -1.61 -1.30
N GLU A 73 -5.22 -1.54 -2.63
CA GLU A 73 -6.39 -1.54 -3.50
C GLU A 73 -7.26 -2.78 -3.32
N ASN A 74 -6.67 -3.97 -3.43
CA ASN A 74 -7.36 -5.24 -3.21
C ASN A 74 -8.02 -5.30 -1.81
N ALA A 75 -7.34 -4.80 -0.77
CA ALA A 75 -7.90 -4.76 0.57
C ALA A 75 -9.08 -3.77 0.67
N ARG A 76 -9.00 -2.59 0.02
CA ARG A 76 -10.12 -1.63 -0.04
C ARG A 76 -11.32 -2.23 -0.75
N GLU A 77 -11.12 -2.91 -1.87
CA GLU A 77 -12.20 -3.58 -2.61
C GLU A 77 -12.91 -4.63 -1.73
N ARG A 78 -12.15 -5.47 -1.03
CA ARG A 78 -12.71 -6.45 -0.10
C ARG A 78 -13.47 -5.80 1.05
N SER A 79 -12.93 -4.72 1.61
CA SER A 79 -13.62 -3.95 2.65
C SER A 79 -14.97 -3.41 2.15
N GLN A 80 -14.98 -2.76 0.97
CA GLN A 80 -16.20 -2.24 0.36
C GLN A 80 -17.21 -3.35 0.06
N TYR A 81 -16.75 -4.50 -0.42
CA TYR A 81 -17.59 -5.67 -0.66
C TYR A 81 -18.32 -6.13 0.61
N TYR A 82 -17.59 -6.29 1.72
CA TYR A 82 -18.18 -6.70 2.99
C TYR A 82 -19.07 -5.63 3.59
N MET A 83 -18.72 -4.35 3.44
CA MET A 83 -19.56 -3.25 3.89
C MET A 83 -20.92 -3.22 3.16
N ARG A 84 -20.93 -3.47 1.84
CA ARG A 84 -22.17 -3.62 1.06
C ARG A 84 -23.01 -4.80 1.57
N LYS A 85 -22.40 -5.95 1.84
CA LYS A 85 -23.11 -7.11 2.42
C LYS A 85 -23.68 -6.81 3.80
N ALA A 86 -22.92 -6.13 4.67
CA ALA A 86 -23.40 -5.72 5.99
C ALA A 86 -24.65 -4.84 5.86
N LYS A 87 -24.60 -3.83 4.99
CA LYS A 87 -25.74 -2.92 4.72
C LYS A 87 -26.99 -3.67 4.27
N ILE A 88 -26.87 -4.59 3.31
CA ILE A 88 -27.99 -5.42 2.83
C ILE A 88 -28.58 -6.25 3.97
N MET A 89 -27.74 -6.83 4.83
CA MET A 89 -28.19 -7.66 5.95
C MET A 89 -28.82 -6.85 7.08
N PHE A 90 -28.45 -5.59 7.26
CA PHE A 90 -29.13 -4.67 8.17
C PHE A 90 -30.52 -4.32 7.64
N GLN A 91 -30.63 -3.92 6.37
CA GLN A 91 -31.92 -3.58 5.73
C GLN A 91 -32.92 -4.75 5.71
N LYS A 92 -32.45 -6.00 5.61
CA LYS A 92 -33.31 -7.19 5.68
C LYS A 92 -33.72 -7.59 7.10
N ALA A 93 -33.12 -6.98 8.10
CA ALA A 93 -33.40 -7.25 9.51
C ALA A 93 -34.27 -6.15 10.16
N GLU A 94 -34.62 -5.12 9.39
CA GLU A 94 -35.72 -4.16 9.65
C GLU A 94 -37.03 -4.73 9.08
#